data_AF-A0A0R3SW04-F1
#
_entry.id   AF-A0A0R3SW04-F1
#
_cell.length_a   1.000
_cell.length_b   1.000
_cell.length_c   1.000
_cell.angle_alpha   90.00
_cell.angle_beta   90.00
_cell.angle_gamma   90.00
#
_symmetry.space_group_name_H-M   'P 1'
#
loop_
_entity.id
_entity.type
_entity.pdbx_description
1 polymer ?
#
loop_
_entity_poly.entity_id
_entity_poly.type
_entity_poly.pdbx_seq_one_letter_code
_entity_poly.pdbx_strand_id
1 'polypeptide(L)'
;MLVFSRKKSKPSKKAELKLHIAQESREPVYDLSEYNQIHSLPTKFGDLRSLEDLDLDGNPLSCLPVEMGRLINLKQLSLPSTSLTFPPQDICKAGVLAIILYLRKAGKILDDELELAETKISTGQDYDTSSSAIENQGFCDFGLNRRSDLHRKVEEELNAHAELAKRVAKTRVSSVKKLAQEEHVMQNELLFLQKKRDEKRKELVNSLRGTLDHADNLIKLLQKRQQITVEDIDLPSLDSLPYFTLSDENRQKILESMNDILVASETAMMRHRDIKKNIAMTNSNPDDVNPAIQSVLNSRQANQAKLAAQFAIEEREQMKAFECLQQEHDLRRRQIIGDIRLIEAELCRLTQAEQERKATQAAASTTDFSERRKDLVRLLAELRKQKKLRESELHKRLVEMEEQKARDQSDYWLVQYQRLIDRKPAVLNEESFLSDEIREVLVTAGAENYLPNFEYHRITPDQFSALTDEDLIRIGVSAVGVRKSILEAIVAHGKIQKDWMVEPSAPSKSSVIVEKESDEIKGEIINESSSPEAGTKPSAPPADIVAHFEAECCICQNAQCSIIFLPCGHVCCCVTCSAKVSQCPLCRVIVQQRVQLS
;
A
#
# COMPACT_ATOMS: atom_id res chain seq x y z
N MET A 1 27.82 -8.22 -32.66
CA MET A 1 26.58 -7.46 -32.37
C MET A 1 25.74 -8.24 -31.38
N LEU A 2 25.72 -7.86 -30.11
CA LEU A 2 24.62 -8.20 -29.20
C LEU A 2 24.44 -7.01 -28.25
N VAL A 3 23.50 -6.15 -28.63
CA VAL A 3 23.05 -4.97 -27.90
C VAL A 3 22.25 -5.46 -26.69
N PHE A 4 22.84 -5.41 -25.50
CA PHE A 4 22.08 -5.58 -24.26
C PHE A 4 21.26 -4.32 -24.01
N SER A 5 20.01 -4.31 -24.49
CA SER A 5 18.99 -3.35 -24.07
C SER A 5 18.73 -3.51 -22.58
N ARG A 6 19.38 -2.67 -21.75
CA ARG A 6 19.07 -2.52 -20.33
C ARG A 6 17.62 -2.06 -20.19
N LYS A 7 16.76 -2.96 -19.70
CA LYS A 7 15.40 -2.65 -19.24
C LYS A 7 15.48 -1.55 -18.18
N LYS A 8 14.81 -0.42 -18.40
CA LYS A 8 14.62 0.67 -17.43
C LYS A 8 13.92 0.09 -16.19
N SER A 9 14.61 -0.02 -15.05
CA SER A 9 13.98 -0.45 -13.79
C SER A 9 13.16 0.70 -13.23
N LYS A 10 11.93 0.43 -12.76
CA LYS A 10 11.07 1.46 -12.17
C LYS A 10 11.64 1.89 -10.80
N PRO A 11 11.58 3.19 -10.43
CA PRO A 11 12.00 3.64 -9.12
C PRO A 11 11.14 2.99 -8.01
N SER A 12 11.70 2.85 -6.81
CA SER A 12 10.95 2.33 -5.66
C SER A 12 9.81 3.28 -5.28
N LYS A 13 8.64 2.78 -4.86
CA LYS A 13 7.54 3.63 -4.34
C LYS A 13 7.99 4.54 -3.20
N LYS A 14 8.99 4.11 -2.41
CA LYS A 14 9.62 4.90 -1.35
C LYS A 14 10.38 6.11 -1.90
N ALA A 15 11.02 5.93 -3.06
CA ALA A 15 11.76 6.98 -3.77
C ALA A 15 10.83 8.02 -4.37
N GLU A 16 9.74 7.60 -5.00
CA GLU A 16 8.72 8.50 -5.57
C GLU A 16 8.07 9.35 -4.47
N LEU A 17 7.75 8.75 -3.31
CA LEU A 17 7.20 9.46 -2.17
C LEU A 17 8.19 10.47 -1.58
N LYS A 18 9.46 10.10 -1.40
CA LYS A 18 10.51 11.04 -0.93
C LYS A 18 10.74 12.18 -1.92
N LEU A 19 10.66 11.91 -3.21
CA LEU A 19 10.81 12.92 -4.26
C LEU A 19 9.61 13.88 -4.29
N HIS A 20 8.39 13.39 -4.05
CA HIS A 20 7.20 14.23 -3.89
C HIS A 20 7.27 15.09 -2.62
N ILE A 21 7.67 14.50 -1.49
CA ILE A 21 7.87 15.24 -0.24
C ILE A 21 8.93 16.34 -0.44
N ALA A 22 10.03 16.03 -1.14
CA ALA A 22 11.07 17.02 -1.44
C ALA A 22 10.62 18.15 -2.37
N GLN A 23 9.57 17.96 -3.16
CA GLN A 23 8.97 19.02 -3.97
C GLN A 23 8.01 19.90 -3.18
N GLU A 24 7.34 19.32 -2.18
CA GLU A 24 6.31 20.01 -1.38
C GLU A 24 6.90 20.69 -0.13
N SER A 25 7.91 20.10 0.50
CA SER A 25 8.63 20.76 1.58
C SER A 25 9.60 21.79 0.98
N ARG A 26 9.78 22.93 1.65
CA ARG A 26 10.78 23.97 1.29
C ARG A 26 12.01 23.85 2.18
N GLU A 27 12.42 22.62 2.49
CA GLU A 27 13.50 22.38 3.43
C GLU A 27 14.87 22.65 2.76
N PRO A 28 15.86 23.12 3.52
CA PRO A 28 17.18 23.43 2.97
C PRO A 28 18.07 22.19 2.77
N VAL A 29 17.70 21.03 3.31
CA VAL A 29 18.52 19.80 3.29
C VAL A 29 17.67 18.62 2.85
N TYR A 30 18.09 17.90 1.79
CA TYR A 30 17.48 16.63 1.38
C TYR A 30 18.49 15.52 1.22
N ASP A 31 18.23 14.43 1.94
CA ASP A 31 18.96 13.17 1.81
C ASP A 31 18.14 12.13 1.03
N LEU A 32 18.57 11.87 -0.21
CA LEU A 32 18.01 10.84 -1.09
C LEU A 32 18.98 9.66 -1.28
N SER A 33 20.01 9.53 -0.45
CA SER A 33 21.12 8.55 -0.59
C SER A 33 20.73 7.07 -0.50
N GLU A 34 19.49 6.77 -0.09
CA GLU A 34 19.03 5.39 0.16
C GLU A 34 18.77 4.57 -1.12
N TYR A 35 19.77 4.26 -1.95
CA TYR A 35 19.68 3.27 -3.07
C TYR A 35 18.31 3.21 -3.79
N ASN A 36 17.73 4.38 -4.04
CA ASN A 36 16.30 4.53 -4.25
C ASN A 36 15.89 4.19 -5.70
N GLN A 37 16.86 3.72 -6.49
CA GLN A 37 16.72 3.42 -7.92
C GLN A 37 16.20 4.63 -8.71
N ILE A 38 16.56 5.84 -8.29
CA ILE A 38 16.20 7.08 -9.00
C ILE A 38 17.08 7.17 -10.25
N HIS A 39 16.45 7.07 -11.43
CA HIS A 39 17.15 7.12 -12.73
C HIS A 39 17.28 8.55 -13.29
N SER A 40 16.34 9.41 -12.94
CA SER A 40 16.26 10.81 -13.38
C SER A 40 15.56 11.66 -12.33
N LEU A 41 16.04 12.89 -12.13
CA LEU A 41 15.33 13.88 -11.33
C LEU A 41 14.34 14.66 -12.22
N PRO A 42 13.18 15.06 -11.66
CA PRO A 42 12.17 15.85 -12.38
C PRO A 42 12.64 17.29 -12.56
N THR A 43 12.20 17.94 -13.64
CA THR A 43 12.57 19.33 -13.97
C THR A 43 12.15 20.34 -12.89
N LYS A 44 11.03 20.08 -12.19
CA LYS A 44 10.54 20.89 -11.05
C LYS A 44 11.50 20.96 -9.86
N PHE A 45 12.49 20.05 -9.79
CA PHE A 45 13.50 20.07 -8.72
C PHE A 45 14.39 21.33 -8.79
N GLY A 46 14.51 21.95 -9.97
CA GLY A 46 15.23 23.21 -10.16
C GLY A 46 14.53 24.44 -9.54
N ASP A 47 13.27 24.32 -9.11
CA ASP A 47 12.51 25.44 -8.52
C ASP A 47 12.75 25.58 -6.99
N LEU A 48 13.49 24.65 -6.38
CA LEU A 48 13.82 24.63 -4.95
C LEU A 48 14.95 25.63 -4.61
N ARG A 49 14.70 26.93 -4.73
CA ARG A 49 15.71 28.00 -4.51
C ARG A 49 16.30 28.03 -3.09
N SER A 50 15.64 27.44 -2.10
CA SER A 50 16.10 27.36 -0.70
C SER A 50 17.01 26.17 -0.40
N LEU A 51 17.29 25.33 -1.40
CA LEU A 51 18.07 24.11 -1.23
C LEU A 51 19.55 24.43 -0.99
N GLU A 52 20.11 23.96 0.14
CA GLU A 52 21.50 24.13 0.53
C GLU A 52 22.29 22.82 0.38
N ASP A 53 21.74 21.69 0.83
CA ASP A 53 22.43 20.40 0.82
C ASP A 53 21.57 19.33 0.13
N LEU A 54 22.14 18.65 -0.87
CA LEU A 54 21.48 17.59 -1.62
C LEU A 54 22.36 16.34 -1.71
N ASP A 55 21.90 15.24 -1.12
CA ASP A 55 22.57 13.95 -1.25
C ASP A 55 21.81 13.03 -2.22
N LEU A 56 22.45 12.67 -3.33
CA LEU A 56 21.94 11.75 -4.35
C LEU A 56 22.79 10.48 -4.47
N ASP A 57 23.72 10.25 -3.55
CA ASP A 57 24.62 9.10 -3.63
C ASP A 57 23.86 7.77 -3.61
N GLY A 58 24.44 6.71 -4.16
CA GLY A 58 23.78 5.39 -4.23
C GLY A 58 22.59 5.27 -5.19
N ASN A 59 22.18 6.34 -5.90
CA ASN A 59 21.15 6.27 -6.95
C ASN A 59 21.75 6.02 -8.34
N PRO A 60 21.12 5.21 -9.21
CA PRO A 60 21.56 5.00 -10.59
C PRO A 60 21.20 6.17 -11.52
N LEU A 61 21.45 7.41 -11.09
CA LEU A 61 21.17 8.61 -11.87
C LEU A 61 22.06 8.63 -13.11
N SER A 62 21.44 8.80 -14.28
CA SER A 62 22.13 8.85 -15.58
C SER A 62 22.40 10.27 -16.06
N CYS A 63 21.51 11.20 -15.73
CA CYS A 63 21.61 12.62 -16.07
C CYS A 63 21.03 13.51 -14.96
N LEU A 64 21.60 14.71 -14.80
CA LEU A 64 21.00 15.79 -14.02
C LEU A 64 20.20 16.73 -14.94
N PRO A 65 19.01 17.20 -14.51
CA PRO A 65 18.24 18.17 -15.28
C PRO A 65 18.94 19.53 -15.33
N VAL A 66 18.87 20.20 -16.47
CA VAL A 66 19.51 21.52 -16.68
C VAL A 66 18.93 22.60 -15.78
N GLU A 67 17.68 22.43 -15.36
CA GLU A 67 16.94 23.29 -14.45
C GLU A 67 17.57 23.39 -13.05
N MET A 68 18.40 22.42 -12.64
CA MET A 68 19.19 22.54 -11.40
C MET A 68 20.20 23.69 -11.44
N GLY A 69 20.50 24.25 -12.61
CA GLY A 69 21.29 25.49 -12.75
C GLY A 69 20.65 26.73 -12.11
N ARG A 70 19.39 26.64 -11.64
CA ARG A 70 18.66 27.69 -10.90
C ARG A 70 18.86 27.64 -9.38
N LEU A 71 19.50 26.57 -8.86
CA LEU A 71 19.72 26.36 -7.44
C LEU A 71 20.91 27.21 -6.95
N ILE A 72 20.66 28.50 -6.66
CA ILE A 72 21.69 29.47 -6.29
C ILE A 72 22.30 29.26 -4.89
N ASN A 73 21.59 28.58 -3.98
CA ASN A 73 21.98 28.41 -2.58
C ASN A 73 22.62 27.05 -2.27
N LEU A 74 22.81 26.20 -3.29
CA LEU A 74 23.32 24.84 -3.11
C LEU A 74 24.82 24.85 -2.76
N LYS A 75 25.15 24.41 -1.55
CA LYS A 75 26.51 24.35 -0.99
C LYS A 75 27.10 22.95 -1.10
N GLN A 76 26.30 21.91 -0.86
CA GLN A 76 26.75 20.52 -0.93
C GLN A 76 25.88 19.71 -1.89
N LEU A 77 26.54 18.97 -2.79
CA LEU A 77 25.90 18.07 -3.75
C LEU A 77 26.70 16.78 -3.83
N SER A 78 26.16 15.71 -3.26
CA SER A 78 26.73 14.36 -3.39
C SER A 78 26.11 13.69 -4.61
N LEU A 79 26.94 13.28 -5.56
CA LEU A 79 26.52 12.61 -6.80
C LEU A 79 27.03 11.16 -6.85
N PRO A 80 26.28 10.25 -7.50
CA PRO A 80 26.72 8.88 -7.66
C PRO A 80 27.96 8.81 -8.56
N SER A 81 29.03 8.22 -8.03
CA SER A 81 30.38 8.24 -8.61
C SER A 81 30.56 7.49 -9.95
N THR A 82 29.58 6.69 -10.38
CA THR A 82 29.75 5.71 -11.48
C THR A 82 28.69 5.72 -12.58
N SER A 83 27.58 6.46 -12.42
CA SER A 83 26.43 6.36 -13.33
C SER A 83 26.10 7.63 -14.12
N LEU A 84 26.67 8.78 -13.76
CA LEU A 84 26.36 10.05 -14.41
C LEU A 84 27.05 10.18 -15.78
N THR A 85 26.26 10.36 -16.84
CA THR A 85 26.74 10.67 -18.21
C THR A 85 26.71 12.17 -18.51
N PHE A 86 25.84 12.92 -17.83
CA PHE A 86 25.67 14.35 -18.00
C PHE A 86 25.32 14.99 -16.64
N PRO A 87 26.09 15.95 -16.12
CA PRO A 87 27.38 16.49 -16.58
C PRO A 87 28.52 15.46 -16.65
N PRO A 88 29.57 15.69 -17.47
CA PRO A 88 30.73 14.81 -17.57
C PRO A 88 31.49 14.71 -16.23
N GLN A 89 32.10 13.54 -16.00
CA GLN A 89 32.72 13.19 -14.71
C GLN A 89 33.81 14.17 -14.26
N ASP A 90 34.48 14.83 -15.20
CA ASP A 90 35.50 15.85 -14.92
C ASP A 90 34.91 17.10 -14.27
N ILE A 91 33.68 17.47 -14.66
CA ILE A 91 32.95 18.60 -14.07
C ILE A 91 32.36 18.21 -12.72
N CYS A 92 31.90 16.96 -12.58
CA CYS A 92 31.43 16.46 -11.28
C CYS A 92 32.53 16.50 -10.20
N LYS A 93 33.79 16.24 -10.59
CA LYS A 93 34.95 16.34 -9.69
C LYS A 93 35.39 17.77 -9.38
N ALA A 94 35.04 18.73 -10.25
CA ALA A 94 35.38 20.15 -10.08
C ALA A 94 34.52 20.87 -9.02
N GLY A 95 33.51 20.19 -8.46
CA GLY A 95 32.70 20.68 -7.35
C GLY A 95 31.34 21.26 -7.76
N VAL A 96 30.53 21.60 -6.76
CA VAL A 96 29.11 22.00 -6.92
C VAL A 96 28.94 23.20 -7.85
N LEU A 97 29.80 24.21 -7.73
CA LEU A 97 29.75 25.41 -8.56
C LEU A 97 30.01 25.11 -10.05
N ALA A 98 30.95 24.21 -10.35
CA ALA A 98 31.26 23.82 -11.72
C ALA A 98 30.08 23.09 -12.37
N ILE A 99 29.40 22.23 -11.59
CA ILE A 99 28.19 21.52 -12.01
C ILE A 99 27.06 22.52 -12.33
N ILE A 100 26.79 23.48 -11.43
CA ILE A 100 25.73 24.48 -11.62
C ILE A 100 26.02 25.37 -12.84
N LEU A 101 27.27 25.84 -13.00
CA LEU A 101 27.66 26.65 -14.16
C LEU A 101 27.55 25.89 -15.48
N TYR A 102 27.92 24.60 -15.49
CA TYR A 102 27.78 23.76 -16.67
C TYR A 102 26.31 23.53 -17.03
N LEU A 103 25.46 23.24 -16.05
CA LEU A 103 24.03 23.05 -16.26
C LEU A 103 23.35 24.35 -16.71
N ARG A 104 23.76 25.51 -16.17
CA ARG A 104 23.30 26.84 -16.60
C ARG A 104 23.66 27.13 -18.06
N LYS A 105 24.91 26.84 -18.45
CA LYS A 105 25.40 27.00 -19.83
C LYS A 105 24.68 26.06 -20.80
N ALA A 106 24.44 24.81 -20.39
CA ALA A 106 23.72 23.83 -21.19
C ALA A 106 22.22 24.17 -21.33
N GLY A 107 21.60 24.71 -20.29
CA GLY A 107 20.18 25.07 -20.24
C GLY A 107 19.83 26.44 -20.82
N LYS A 108 20.81 27.24 -21.26
CA LYS A 108 20.63 28.66 -21.67
C LYS A 108 19.79 29.45 -20.65
N ILE A 109 20.00 29.18 -19.37
CA ILE A 109 19.29 29.86 -18.28
C ILE A 109 19.93 31.25 -18.15
N LEU A 110 19.31 32.24 -18.79
CA LEU A 110 19.65 33.65 -18.70
C LEU A 110 18.97 34.23 -17.46
N ASP A 111 19.74 34.50 -16.42
CA ASP A 111 19.39 35.48 -15.40
C ASP A 111 20.47 36.57 -15.47
N ASP A 112 20.05 37.84 -15.50
CA ASP A 112 20.85 39.07 -15.69
C ASP A 112 21.89 39.36 -14.58
N GLU A 113 22.23 38.40 -13.70
CA GLU A 113 23.16 38.61 -12.61
C GLU A 113 24.26 37.54 -12.57
N LEU A 114 25.50 38.01 -12.74
CA LEU A 114 26.80 37.41 -12.37
C LEU A 114 27.53 36.58 -13.44
N GLU A 115 28.20 37.29 -14.36
CA GLU A 115 29.50 36.85 -14.91
C GLU A 115 30.59 37.07 -13.86
N LEU A 116 31.01 36.03 -13.12
CA LEU A 116 32.34 36.03 -12.50
C LEU A 116 32.83 34.63 -12.10
N ALA A 117 33.09 33.75 -13.08
CA ALA A 117 33.90 32.55 -12.83
C ALA A 117 34.39 31.87 -14.12
N GLU A 118 35.08 32.57 -15.03
CA GLU A 118 35.94 31.89 -16.00
C GLU A 118 37.33 31.62 -15.37
N THR A 119 37.40 30.43 -14.79
CA THR A 119 38.50 29.44 -14.85
C THR A 119 39.95 29.94 -14.98
N LYS A 120 40.72 29.72 -13.91
CA LYS A 120 42.09 29.20 -14.01
C LYS A 120 42.03 27.67 -14.11
N ILE A 121 42.14 27.13 -15.32
CA ILE A 121 42.74 25.81 -15.54
C ILE A 121 43.77 25.99 -16.65
N SER A 122 45.03 26.00 -16.25
CA SER A 122 46.19 25.83 -17.10
C SER A 122 46.29 24.37 -17.53
N THR A 123 46.26 24.11 -18.82
CA THR A 123 47.13 23.11 -19.44
C THR A 123 47.55 23.68 -20.78
N GLY A 124 48.80 24.15 -20.83
CA GLY A 124 49.46 24.49 -22.07
C GLY A 124 49.69 23.23 -22.90
N GLN A 125 49.64 23.40 -24.21
CA GLN A 125 50.48 22.68 -25.14
C GLN A 125 50.75 23.61 -26.32
N ASP A 126 52.03 23.88 -26.47
CA ASP A 126 52.66 24.63 -27.54
C ASP A 126 52.33 23.99 -28.90
N TYR A 127 52.05 24.83 -29.89
CA TYR A 127 52.44 24.58 -31.26
C TYR A 127 52.81 25.90 -31.93
N ASP A 128 54.09 25.99 -32.26
CA ASP A 128 54.64 26.95 -33.19
C ASP A 128 53.88 26.89 -34.52
N THR A 129 53.56 28.06 -35.07
CA THR A 129 53.45 28.20 -36.53
C THR A 129 54.00 29.57 -36.89
N SER A 130 55.22 29.54 -37.41
CA SER A 130 55.80 30.63 -38.17
C SER A 130 54.89 30.97 -39.36
N SER A 131 54.60 32.24 -39.56
CA SER A 131 54.37 32.74 -40.92
C SER A 131 55.00 34.12 -41.06
N SER A 132 56.05 34.12 -41.84
CA SER A 132 56.79 35.26 -42.35
C SER A 132 55.98 36.07 -43.36
N ALA A 133 56.17 37.39 -43.28
CA ALA A 133 56.21 38.37 -44.38
C ALA A 133 54.96 38.55 -45.26
N ILE A 134 54.53 39.81 -45.39
CA ILE A 134 54.60 40.58 -46.64
C ILE A 134 54.57 42.08 -46.30
N GLU A 135 55.36 42.80 -47.07
CA GLU A 135 55.72 44.21 -47.03
C GLU A 135 54.52 45.18 -47.09
N ASN A 136 54.65 46.35 -46.46
CA ASN A 136 54.69 47.60 -47.22
C ASN A 136 55.06 48.82 -46.36
N GLN A 137 55.95 49.64 -46.93
CA GLN A 137 56.49 50.87 -46.38
C GLN A 137 55.44 51.99 -46.33
N GLY A 138 55.51 52.79 -45.25
CA GLY A 138 55.48 54.25 -45.31
C GLY A 138 54.13 54.97 -45.41
N PHE A 139 53.51 55.31 -44.27
CA PHE A 139 52.90 56.63 -44.05
C PHE A 139 52.48 56.83 -42.58
N CYS A 140 52.69 58.04 -42.03
CA CYS A 140 52.22 58.59 -40.73
C CYS A 140 53.11 58.41 -39.48
N ASP A 141 54.32 58.97 -39.50
CA ASP A 141 55.25 59.07 -38.36
C ASP A 141 54.86 60.10 -37.26
N PHE A 142 53.58 60.51 -37.19
CA PHE A 142 53.09 61.44 -36.16
C PHE A 142 52.02 60.82 -35.23
N GLY A 143 51.43 59.69 -35.63
CA GLY A 143 50.49 58.92 -34.82
C GLY A 143 51.14 57.79 -34.01
N LEU A 144 52.34 57.35 -34.43
CA LEU A 144 53.06 56.24 -33.81
C LEU A 144 53.54 56.59 -32.41
N ASN A 145 54.08 57.79 -32.16
CA ASN A 145 54.51 58.18 -30.80
C ASN A 145 53.36 58.25 -29.79
N ARG A 146 52.19 58.80 -30.16
CA ARG A 146 51.02 58.81 -29.25
C ARG A 146 50.48 57.41 -28.99
N ARG A 147 50.50 56.53 -30.00
CA ARG A 147 50.09 55.12 -29.83
C ARG A 147 51.09 54.37 -28.97
N SER A 148 52.39 54.54 -29.19
CA SER A 148 53.46 53.97 -28.38
C SER A 148 53.43 54.47 -26.93
N ASP A 149 53.15 55.76 -26.70
CA ASP A 149 52.98 56.31 -25.36
C ASP A 149 51.70 55.79 -24.66
N LEU A 150 50.60 55.62 -25.41
CA LEU A 150 49.38 55.04 -24.87
C LEU A 150 49.55 53.55 -24.57
N HIS A 151 50.25 52.81 -25.44
CA HIS A 151 50.62 51.41 -25.23
C HIS A 151 51.53 51.27 -24.02
N ARG A 152 52.54 52.13 -23.86
CA ARG A 152 53.41 52.14 -22.69
C ARG A 152 52.65 52.43 -21.40
N LYS A 153 51.71 53.38 -21.41
CA LYS A 153 50.83 53.66 -20.25
C LYS A 153 49.91 52.49 -19.92
N VAL A 154 49.32 51.86 -20.94
CA VAL A 154 48.49 50.67 -20.76
C VAL A 154 49.32 49.52 -20.20
N GLU A 155 50.57 49.35 -20.63
CA GLU A 155 51.49 48.33 -20.14
C GLU A 155 52.00 48.61 -18.72
N GLU A 156 52.24 49.87 -18.38
CA GLU A 156 52.54 50.33 -17.01
C GLU A 156 51.35 50.06 -16.06
N GLU A 157 50.12 50.37 -16.48
CA GLU A 157 48.88 50.05 -15.74
C GLU A 157 48.67 48.54 -15.61
N LEU A 158 48.90 47.76 -16.67
CA LEU A 158 48.80 46.30 -16.64
C LEU A 158 49.80 45.69 -15.67
N ASN A 159 51.04 46.19 -15.66
CA ASN A 159 52.08 45.76 -14.73
C ASN A 159 51.77 46.14 -13.29
N ALA A 160 51.24 47.35 -13.05
CA ALA A 160 50.77 47.78 -11.74
C ALA A 160 49.61 46.89 -11.23
N HIS A 161 48.63 46.58 -12.09
CA HIS A 161 47.55 45.65 -11.76
C HIS A 161 48.06 44.22 -11.50
N ALA A 162 49.04 43.74 -12.27
CA ALA A 162 49.65 42.43 -12.07
C ALA A 162 50.42 42.34 -10.73
N GLU A 163 51.12 43.40 -10.32
CA GLU A 163 51.75 43.46 -9.01
C GLU A 163 50.73 43.49 -7.86
N LEU A 164 49.65 44.26 -8.01
CA LEU A 164 48.60 44.34 -7.00
C LEU A 164 47.90 42.98 -6.86
N ALA A 165 47.63 42.30 -7.97
CA ALA A 165 47.11 40.94 -7.99
C ALA A 165 48.07 39.92 -7.34
N LYS A 166 49.39 40.04 -7.55
CA LYS A 166 50.39 39.21 -6.86
C LYS A 166 50.40 39.46 -5.35
N ARG A 167 50.29 40.71 -4.90
CA ARG A 167 50.20 41.06 -3.46
C ARG A 167 48.92 40.52 -2.83
N VAL A 168 47.78 40.69 -3.49
CA VAL A 168 46.48 40.15 -3.04
C VAL A 168 46.50 38.61 -3.02
N ALA A 169 47.11 37.96 -4.01
CA ALA A 169 47.27 36.51 -4.02
C ALA A 169 48.16 36.04 -2.85
N LYS A 170 49.26 36.74 -2.58
CA LYS A 170 50.16 36.41 -1.47
C LYS A 170 49.50 36.58 -0.10
N THR A 171 48.77 37.68 0.11
CA THR A 171 48.01 37.89 1.36
C THR A 171 46.90 36.85 1.50
N ARG A 172 46.15 36.57 0.43
CA ARG A 172 45.11 35.52 0.41
C ARG A 172 45.67 34.14 0.76
N VAL A 173 46.80 33.74 0.19
CA VAL A 173 47.44 32.45 0.53
C VAL A 173 47.87 32.42 2.00
N SER A 174 48.36 33.55 2.56
CA SER A 174 48.71 33.62 3.98
C SER A 174 47.48 33.51 4.88
N SER A 175 46.35 34.14 4.51
CA SER A 175 45.11 34.07 5.27
C SER A 175 44.48 32.67 5.20
N VAL A 176 44.51 32.02 4.02
CA VAL A 176 44.04 30.63 3.87
C VAL A 176 44.88 29.66 4.71
N LYS A 177 46.21 29.85 4.78
CA LYS A 177 47.05 29.04 5.66
C LYS A 177 46.72 29.21 7.15
N LYS A 178 46.40 30.44 7.58
CA LYS A 178 45.97 30.70 8.97
C LYS A 178 44.64 30.03 9.28
N LEU A 179 43.66 30.18 8.39
CA LEU A 179 42.35 29.53 8.53
C LEU A 179 42.48 28.00 8.57
N ALA A 180 43.32 27.41 7.73
CA ALA A 180 43.58 25.97 7.78
C ALA A 180 44.25 25.52 9.09
N GLN A 181 45.13 26.34 9.68
CA GLN A 181 45.71 26.07 10.99
C GLN A 181 44.67 26.18 12.10
N GLU A 182 43.82 27.20 12.08
CA GLU A 182 42.73 27.38 13.04
C GLU A 182 41.72 26.21 12.95
N GLU A 183 41.35 25.79 11.73
CA GLU A 183 40.48 24.64 11.50
C GLU A 183 41.09 23.35 12.07
N HIS A 184 42.39 23.12 11.87
CA HIS A 184 43.09 21.97 12.44
C HIS A 184 43.14 22.01 13.98
N VAL A 185 43.29 23.19 14.59
CA VAL A 185 43.25 23.34 16.06
C VAL A 185 41.85 23.02 16.58
N MET A 186 40.81 23.59 15.97
CA MET A 186 39.41 23.35 16.34
C MET A 186 39.05 21.86 16.22
N GLN A 187 39.49 21.20 15.15
CA GLN A 187 39.21 19.78 14.93
C GLN A 187 39.88 18.89 15.99
N ASN A 188 41.09 19.23 16.42
CA ASN A 188 41.76 18.53 17.52
C ASN A 188 41.08 18.75 18.87
N GLU A 189 40.59 19.96 19.13
CA GLU A 189 39.84 20.26 20.35
C GLU A 189 38.49 19.51 20.39
N LEU A 190 37.78 19.42 19.27
CA LEU A 190 36.57 18.61 19.14
C LEU A 190 36.85 17.12 19.39
N LEU A 191 37.91 16.57 18.81
CA LEU A 191 38.32 15.19 19.06
C LEU A 191 38.65 14.93 20.54
N PHE A 192 39.30 15.89 21.19
CA PHE A 192 39.59 15.81 22.62
C PHE A 192 38.31 15.83 23.47
N LEU A 193 37.38 16.74 23.18
CA LEU A 193 36.09 16.81 23.86
C LEU A 193 35.25 15.55 23.63
N GLN A 194 35.29 14.99 22.42
CA GLN A 194 34.59 13.75 22.09
C GLN A 194 35.16 12.57 22.89
N LYS A 195 36.48 12.43 22.98
CA LYS A 195 37.12 11.41 23.84
C LYS A 195 36.72 11.54 25.31
N LYS A 196 36.75 12.77 25.86
CA LYS A 196 36.36 13.05 27.24
C LYS A 196 34.89 12.72 27.51
N ARG A 197 34.00 12.99 26.55
CA ARG A 197 32.58 12.63 26.62
C ARG A 197 32.40 11.11 26.58
N ASP A 198 33.15 10.42 25.74
CA ASP A 198 33.08 8.96 25.62
C ASP A 198 33.63 8.25 26.88
N GLU A 199 34.65 8.80 27.53
CA GLU A 199 35.13 8.35 28.85
C GLU A 199 34.05 8.49 29.93
N LYS A 200 33.45 9.68 30.05
CA LYS A 200 32.33 9.90 31.00
C LYS A 200 31.14 8.98 30.72
N ARG A 201 30.84 8.72 29.44
CA ARG A 201 29.77 7.78 29.06
C ARG A 201 30.12 6.36 29.50
N LYS A 202 31.37 5.92 29.35
CA LYS A 202 31.83 4.61 29.82
C LYS A 202 31.74 4.50 31.35
N GLU A 203 32.15 5.54 32.08
CA GLU A 203 32.02 5.59 33.54
C GLU A 203 30.56 5.46 33.98
N LEU A 204 29.65 6.20 33.33
CA LEU A 204 28.21 6.13 33.62
C LEU A 204 27.65 4.73 33.32
N VAL A 205 28.00 4.13 32.19
CA VAL A 205 27.57 2.77 31.83
C VAL A 205 28.08 1.75 32.85
N ASN A 206 29.32 1.87 33.31
CA ASN A 206 29.88 0.99 34.34
C ASN A 206 29.16 1.18 35.69
N SER A 207 28.84 2.42 36.07
CA SER A 207 28.07 2.70 37.28
C SER A 207 26.66 2.09 37.20
N LEU A 208 25.97 2.25 36.06
CA LEU A 208 24.64 1.68 35.84
C LEU A 208 24.69 0.14 35.87
N ARG A 209 25.69 -0.46 35.25
CA ARG A 209 25.90 -1.92 35.32
C ARG A 209 26.08 -2.39 36.77
N GLY A 210 26.87 -1.68 37.58
CA GLY A 210 27.03 -1.98 39.00
C GLY A 210 25.72 -1.88 39.79
N THR A 211 24.87 -0.88 39.49
CA THR A 211 23.54 -0.77 40.12
C THR A 211 22.58 -1.89 39.69
N LEU A 212 22.64 -2.33 38.43
CA LEU A 212 21.84 -3.45 37.94
C LEU A 212 22.30 -4.77 38.57
N ASP A 213 23.61 -5.01 38.64
CA ASP A 213 24.16 -6.19 39.30
C ASP A 213 23.79 -6.21 40.80
N HIS A 214 23.77 -5.04 41.45
CA HIS A 214 23.30 -4.91 42.84
C HIS A 214 21.80 -5.22 42.97
N ALA A 215 20.96 -4.70 42.07
CA ALA A 215 19.53 -4.99 42.04
C ALA A 215 19.24 -6.48 41.80
N ASP A 216 19.94 -7.12 40.86
CA ASP A 216 19.81 -8.56 40.58
C ASP A 216 20.21 -9.42 41.78
N ASN A 217 21.27 -9.03 42.51
CA ASN A 217 21.65 -9.69 43.75
C ASN A 217 20.58 -9.53 44.83
N LEU A 218 19.94 -8.35 44.91
CA LEU A 218 18.86 -8.08 45.84
C LEU A 218 17.60 -8.90 45.49
N ILE A 219 17.27 -9.03 44.21
CA ILE A 219 16.19 -9.90 43.72
C ILE A 219 16.47 -11.36 44.06
N LYS A 220 17.71 -11.85 43.87
CA LYS A 220 18.10 -13.21 44.28
C LYS A 220 17.97 -13.42 45.79
N LEU A 221 18.35 -12.42 46.60
CA LEU A 221 18.19 -12.48 48.05
C LEU A 221 16.71 -12.48 48.46
N LEU A 222 15.87 -11.68 47.80
CA LEU A 222 14.43 -11.65 48.04
C LEU A 222 13.73 -12.95 47.59
N GLN A 223 14.12 -13.53 46.46
CA GLN A 223 13.62 -14.84 46.01
C GLN A 223 14.04 -15.97 46.97
N LYS A 224 15.27 -15.91 47.49
CA LYS A 224 15.75 -16.85 48.52
C LYS A 224 15.02 -16.66 49.85
N ARG A 225 14.57 -15.44 50.15
CA ARG A 225 13.74 -15.11 51.30
C ARG A 225 12.28 -15.53 51.10
N GLN A 226 11.74 -15.52 49.88
CA GLN A 226 10.38 -16.04 49.58
C GLN A 226 10.29 -17.58 49.62
N GLN A 227 11.41 -18.31 49.57
CA GLN A 227 11.41 -19.76 49.81
C GLN A 227 11.42 -20.15 51.30
N ILE A 228 11.52 -19.17 52.20
CA ILE A 228 11.48 -19.36 53.65
C ILE A 228 10.29 -18.54 54.14
N THR A 229 9.28 -19.17 54.73
CA THR A 229 7.99 -18.60 55.20
C THR A 229 6.91 -18.41 54.13
N VAL A 230 6.26 -19.53 53.77
CA VAL A 230 4.81 -19.55 53.50
C VAL A 230 4.19 -20.37 54.61
N GLU A 231 4.08 -19.77 55.79
CA GLU A 231 3.10 -20.12 56.82
C GLU A 231 3.09 -18.91 57.76
N ASP A 232 1.92 -18.28 57.82
CA ASP A 232 1.52 -17.18 58.70
C ASP A 232 2.22 -15.82 58.51
N ILE A 233 1.45 -14.82 58.06
CA ILE A 233 1.09 -13.62 58.85
C ILE A 233 0.52 -12.54 57.91
N ASP A 234 -0.59 -11.97 58.38
CA ASP A 234 -1.47 -10.99 57.77
C ASP A 234 -0.80 -9.71 57.25
N LEU A 235 -1.43 -9.18 56.21
CA LEU A 235 -1.21 -7.89 55.59
C LEU A 235 -1.62 -6.74 56.56
N PRO A 236 -0.79 -5.69 56.72
CA PRO A 236 -1.36 -4.34 56.77
C PRO A 236 -0.59 -3.27 56.00
N SER A 237 -1.39 -2.41 55.35
CA SER A 237 -1.20 -1.00 54.99
C SER A 237 0.06 -0.56 54.22
N LEU A 238 -0.17 -0.24 52.94
CA LEU A 238 0.54 0.80 52.20
C LEU A 238 0.43 2.14 52.95
N ASP A 239 1.49 2.56 53.63
CA ASP A 239 1.76 3.96 53.93
C ASP A 239 3.20 4.11 54.43
N SER A 240 4.16 4.23 53.50
CA SER A 240 5.45 4.90 53.66
C SER A 240 6.39 4.54 52.51
N LEU A 241 6.43 5.37 51.47
CA LEU A 241 7.58 5.40 50.56
C LEU A 241 8.63 6.35 51.16
N PRO A 242 9.83 5.89 51.56
CA PRO A 242 10.91 6.77 51.95
C PRO A 242 11.65 7.25 50.70
N TYR A 243 11.62 8.55 50.51
CA TYR A 243 12.68 9.32 49.85
C TYR A 243 14.05 8.80 50.29
N PHE A 244 14.94 8.49 49.34
CA PHE A 244 16.30 8.00 49.57
C PHE A 244 17.03 8.83 50.65
N THR A 245 17.04 8.35 51.88
CA THR A 245 17.97 8.79 52.91
C THR A 245 19.18 7.87 52.84
N LEU A 246 20.35 8.45 52.53
CA LEU A 246 21.63 7.82 52.83
C LEU A 246 21.56 7.27 54.25
N SER A 247 21.77 5.96 54.42
CA SER A 247 21.64 5.26 55.71
C SER A 247 22.33 6.05 56.81
N ASP A 248 21.59 6.39 57.88
CA ASP A 248 22.09 7.17 59.02
C ASP A 248 23.38 6.58 59.60
N GLU A 249 23.61 5.28 59.44
CA GLU A 249 24.86 4.59 59.80
C GLU A 249 26.09 5.15 59.07
N ASN A 250 25.98 5.50 57.79
CA ASN A 250 27.11 6.07 57.03
C ASN A 250 27.37 7.52 57.44
N ARG A 251 26.31 8.28 57.75
CA ARG A 251 26.44 9.64 58.28
C ARG A 251 27.10 9.63 59.65
N GLN A 252 26.73 8.67 60.50
CA GLN A 252 27.26 8.54 61.85
C GLN A 252 28.72 8.10 61.86
N LYS A 253 29.12 7.17 60.97
CA LYS A 253 30.53 6.79 60.78
C LYS A 253 31.41 7.94 60.28
N ILE A 254 30.88 8.78 59.38
CA ILE A 254 31.61 9.95 58.89
C ILE A 254 31.80 10.97 60.05
N LEU A 255 30.76 11.20 60.86
CA LEU A 255 30.84 12.09 62.01
C LEU A 255 31.80 11.59 63.09
N GLU A 256 31.81 10.28 63.38
CA GLU A 256 32.77 9.66 64.29
C GLU A 256 34.20 9.80 63.77
N SER A 257 34.45 9.51 62.49
CA SER A 257 35.77 9.68 61.88
C SER A 257 36.25 11.13 61.88
N MET A 258 35.35 12.10 61.64
CA MET A 258 35.68 13.52 61.75
C MET A 258 36.00 13.93 63.19
N ASN A 259 35.28 13.38 64.18
CA ASN A 259 35.53 13.63 65.59
C ASN A 259 36.89 13.07 66.04
N ASP A 260 37.26 11.88 65.57
CA ASP A 260 38.57 11.26 65.86
C ASP A 260 39.73 12.11 65.31
N ILE A 261 39.58 12.69 64.11
CA ILE A 261 40.58 13.58 63.51
C ILE A 261 40.73 14.86 64.33
N LEU A 262 39.62 15.43 64.82
CA LEU A 262 39.65 16.62 65.67
C LEU A 262 40.37 16.35 66.99
N VAL A 263 40.06 15.24 67.66
CA VAL A 263 40.73 14.82 68.90
C VAL A 263 42.23 14.53 68.67
N ALA A 264 42.58 13.90 67.55
CA ALA A 264 43.98 13.68 67.17
C ALA A 264 44.73 15.00 66.93
N SER A 265 44.08 15.98 66.31
CA SER A 265 44.67 17.31 66.10
C SER A 265 44.88 18.07 67.41
N GLU A 266 43.91 18.00 68.34
CA GLU A 266 43.97 18.67 69.64
C GLU A 266 45.05 18.06 70.54
N THR A 267 45.15 16.74 70.57
CA THR A 267 46.21 16.03 71.31
C THR A 267 47.61 16.32 70.75
N ALA A 268 47.74 16.45 69.42
CA ALA A 268 49.00 16.87 68.79
C ALA A 268 49.36 18.33 69.16
N MET A 269 48.39 19.24 69.19
CA MET A 269 48.60 20.62 69.64
C MET A 269 49.02 20.69 71.12
N MET A 270 48.39 19.90 71.99
CA MET A 270 48.76 19.81 73.41
C MET A 270 50.18 19.28 73.59
N ARG A 271 50.56 18.21 72.89
CA ARG A 271 51.95 17.70 72.89
C ARG A 271 52.95 18.76 72.43
N HIS A 272 52.62 19.53 71.39
CA HIS A 272 53.46 20.65 70.95
C HIS A 272 53.56 21.77 72.00
N ARG A 273 52.49 22.03 72.75
CA ARG A 273 52.48 23.01 73.85
C ARG A 273 53.33 22.54 75.02
N ASP A 274 53.25 21.26 75.37
CA ASP A 274 54.04 20.63 76.43
C ASP A 274 55.52 20.55 76.07
N ILE A 275 55.84 20.21 74.82
CA ILE A 275 57.22 20.27 74.30
C ILE A 275 57.75 21.69 74.35
N LYS A 276 56.97 22.70 73.93
CA LYS A 276 57.36 24.12 74.04
C LYS A 276 57.59 24.53 75.50
N LYS A 277 56.73 24.09 76.42
CA LYS A 277 56.84 24.40 77.85
C LYS A 277 58.06 23.73 78.47
N ASN A 278 58.35 22.49 78.10
CA ASN A 278 59.57 21.77 78.50
C ASN A 278 60.83 22.43 77.93
N ILE A 279 60.84 22.84 76.66
CA ILE A 279 61.96 23.58 76.06
C ILE A 279 62.18 24.93 76.75
N ALA A 280 61.10 25.62 77.15
CA ALA A 280 61.18 26.85 77.94
C ALA A 280 61.72 26.61 79.35
N MET A 281 61.39 25.47 79.98
CA MET A 281 61.90 25.09 81.30
C MET A 281 63.37 24.63 81.27
N THR A 282 63.83 23.97 80.20
CA THR A 282 65.23 23.55 80.03
C THR A 282 66.18 24.72 79.72
N ASN A 283 65.67 25.87 79.30
CA ASN A 283 66.45 27.10 79.05
C ASN A 283 66.50 28.03 80.29
N SER A 284 66.63 27.45 81.48
CA SER A 284 66.76 28.19 82.74
C SER A 284 68.23 28.49 83.08
N ASN A 285 68.94 29.17 82.18
CA ASN A 285 70.15 29.92 82.50
C ASN A 285 70.22 31.18 81.59
N PRO A 286 69.80 32.35 82.07
CA PRO A 286 69.62 33.52 81.23
C PRO A 286 70.88 34.37 80.99
N ASP A 287 72.05 34.02 81.55
CA ASP A 287 73.17 34.96 81.64
C ASP A 287 74.34 34.75 80.66
N ASP A 288 74.23 33.88 79.65
CA ASP A 288 75.32 33.75 78.65
C ASP A 288 74.81 33.44 77.22
N VAL A 289 73.95 34.33 76.70
CA VAL A 289 73.51 34.26 75.29
C VAL A 289 74.05 35.46 74.53
N ASN A 290 74.95 35.17 73.57
CA ASN A 290 75.58 36.14 72.68
C ASN A 290 74.51 37.07 72.03
N PRO A 291 74.64 38.41 72.14
CA PRO A 291 73.65 39.38 71.65
C PRO A 291 73.34 39.25 70.15
N ALA A 292 74.28 38.72 69.35
CA ALA A 292 74.05 38.42 67.94
C ALA A 292 73.01 37.30 67.73
N ILE A 293 73.02 36.27 68.58
CA ILE A 293 72.06 35.16 68.52
C ILE A 293 70.67 35.66 68.95
N GLN A 294 70.61 36.52 69.97
CA GLN A 294 69.35 37.12 70.42
C GLN A 294 68.70 38.00 69.34
N SER A 295 69.50 38.78 68.61
CA SER A 295 69.04 39.57 67.46
C SER A 295 68.48 38.71 66.32
N VAL A 296 69.15 37.60 66.01
CA VAL A 296 68.69 36.64 64.98
C VAL A 296 67.40 35.93 65.42
N LEU A 297 67.28 35.55 66.68
CA LEU A 297 66.05 34.94 67.23
C LEU A 297 64.87 35.92 67.21
N ASN A 298 65.09 37.17 67.58
CA ASN A 298 64.07 38.23 67.52
C ASN A 298 63.65 38.51 66.07
N SER A 299 64.61 38.57 65.14
CA SER A 299 64.33 38.74 63.71
C SER A 299 63.56 37.55 63.12
N ARG A 300 63.91 36.34 63.54
CA ARG A 300 63.19 35.11 63.15
C ARG A 300 61.77 35.09 63.71
N GLN A 301 61.57 35.46 64.97
CA GLN A 301 60.22 35.59 65.55
C GLN A 301 59.40 36.67 64.87
N ALA A 302 60.00 37.83 64.54
CA ALA A 302 59.32 38.89 63.80
C ALA A 302 58.92 38.43 62.39
N ASN A 303 59.79 37.72 61.68
CA ASN A 303 59.49 37.16 60.35
C ASN A 303 58.43 36.06 60.43
N GLN A 304 58.49 35.19 61.44
CA GLN A 304 57.45 34.19 61.68
C GLN A 304 56.09 34.83 62.00
N ALA A 305 56.06 35.91 62.79
CA ALA A 305 54.84 36.64 63.08
C ALA A 305 54.26 37.32 61.83
N LYS A 306 55.10 37.88 60.96
CA LYS A 306 54.67 38.45 59.66
C LYS A 306 54.10 37.40 58.72
N LEU A 307 54.77 36.25 58.57
CA LEU A 307 54.28 35.14 57.76
C LEU A 307 52.96 34.57 58.31
N ALA A 308 52.84 34.42 59.63
CA ALA A 308 51.59 33.98 60.25
C ALA A 308 50.44 34.98 60.02
N ALA A 309 50.73 36.29 60.05
CA ALA A 309 49.74 37.32 59.73
C ALA A 309 49.32 37.29 58.25
N GLN A 310 50.27 37.06 57.33
CA GLN A 310 49.98 36.90 55.89
C GLN A 310 49.12 35.66 55.63
N PHE A 311 49.49 34.50 56.16
CA PHE A 311 48.68 33.28 56.02
C PHE A 311 47.27 33.45 56.61
N ALA A 312 47.13 34.13 57.74
CA ALA A 312 45.81 34.40 58.32
C ALA A 312 44.94 35.37 57.49
N ILE A 313 45.56 36.22 56.65
CA ILE A 313 44.84 37.06 55.68
C ILE A 313 44.46 36.21 54.47
N GLU A 314 45.40 35.45 53.90
CA GLU A 314 45.17 34.56 52.76
C GLU A 314 44.09 33.52 53.07
N GLU A 315 44.08 32.92 54.27
CA GLU A 315 43.04 31.99 54.71
C GLU A 315 41.67 32.66 54.75
N ARG A 316 41.58 33.89 55.27
CA ARG A 316 40.33 34.67 55.28
C ARG A 316 39.84 34.99 53.87
N GLU A 317 40.75 35.30 52.94
CA GLU A 317 40.39 35.57 51.55
C GLU A 317 39.97 34.29 50.81
N GLN A 318 40.66 33.17 51.05
CA GLN A 318 40.29 31.86 50.51
C GLN A 318 38.92 31.39 51.02
N MET A 319 38.62 31.55 52.32
CA MET A 319 37.31 31.20 52.86
C MET A 319 36.19 32.01 52.21
N LYS A 320 36.38 33.32 52.00
CA LYS A 320 35.41 34.16 51.29
C LYS A 320 35.25 33.75 49.84
N ALA A 321 36.34 33.43 49.14
CA ALA A 321 36.29 32.96 47.76
C ALA A 321 35.54 31.62 47.65
N PHE A 322 35.77 30.71 48.59
CA PHE A 322 35.05 29.43 48.67
C PHE A 322 33.55 29.63 48.94
N GLU A 323 33.19 30.51 49.86
CA GLU A 323 31.80 30.85 50.16
C GLU A 323 31.08 31.41 48.92
N CYS A 324 31.71 32.34 48.19
CA CYS A 324 31.16 32.86 46.94
C CYS A 324 30.97 31.77 45.86
N LEU A 325 31.97 30.89 45.68
CA LEU A 325 31.87 29.78 44.73
C LEU A 325 30.76 28.79 45.09
N GLN A 326 30.60 28.51 46.38
CA GLN A 326 29.55 27.63 46.86
C GLN A 326 28.15 28.23 46.61
N GLN A 327 27.98 29.53 46.88
CA GLN A 327 26.73 30.24 46.57
C GLN A 327 26.40 30.22 45.08
N GLU A 328 27.40 30.41 44.20
CA GLU A 328 27.22 30.34 42.75
C GLU A 328 26.81 28.93 42.29
N HIS A 329 27.45 27.90 42.84
CA HIS A 329 27.11 26.52 42.55
C HIS A 329 25.69 26.17 43.04
N ASP A 330 25.31 26.63 44.24
CA ASP A 330 23.98 26.43 44.79
C ASP A 330 22.88 27.16 43.99
N LEU A 331 23.20 28.33 43.42
CA LEU A 331 22.32 29.03 42.49
C LEU A 331 22.16 28.27 41.18
N ARG A 332 23.25 27.81 40.57
CA ARG A 332 23.22 26.99 39.34
C ARG A 332 22.44 25.69 39.56
N ARG A 333 22.65 25.02 40.69
CA ARG A 333 21.92 23.80 41.05
C ARG A 333 20.42 24.09 41.20
N ARG A 334 20.04 25.20 41.81
CA ARG A 334 18.63 25.63 41.91
C ARG A 334 18.02 25.93 40.55
N GLN A 335 18.76 26.58 39.65
CA GLN A 335 18.31 26.85 38.28
C GLN A 335 18.05 25.54 37.52
N ILE A 336 19.01 24.61 37.53
CA ILE A 336 18.87 23.32 36.86
C ILE A 336 17.67 22.53 37.41
N ILE A 337 17.49 22.50 38.74
CA ILE A 337 16.33 21.85 39.35
C ILE A 337 15.02 22.53 38.94
N GLY A 338 15.02 23.86 38.84
CA GLY A 338 13.87 24.62 38.34
C GLY A 338 13.52 24.28 36.88
N ASP A 339 14.53 24.24 36.02
CA ASP A 339 14.37 23.90 34.61
C ASP A 339 13.86 22.46 34.43
N ILE A 340 14.40 21.50 35.20
CA ILE A 340 13.94 20.11 35.20
C ILE A 340 12.45 20.04 35.59
N ARG A 341 12.04 20.75 36.65
CA ARG A 341 10.63 20.78 37.08
C ARG A 341 9.71 21.37 36.02
N LEU A 342 10.16 22.39 35.29
CA LEU A 342 9.38 22.98 34.19
C LEU A 342 9.22 21.98 33.04
N ILE A 343 10.31 21.28 32.68
CA ILE A 343 10.28 20.23 31.66
C ILE A 343 9.35 19.09 32.10
N GLU A 344 9.42 18.65 33.36
CA GLU A 344 8.53 17.62 33.91
C GLU A 344 7.06 18.05 33.85
N ALA A 345 6.75 19.31 34.17
CA ALA A 345 5.40 19.85 34.09
C ALA A 345 4.87 19.86 32.64
N GLU A 346 5.69 20.30 31.68
CA GLU A 346 5.28 20.29 30.26
C GLU A 346 5.13 18.87 29.71
N LEU A 347 6.02 17.94 30.08
CA LEU A 347 5.89 16.53 29.71
C LEU A 347 4.63 15.90 30.30
N CYS A 348 4.28 16.23 31.54
CA CYS A 348 3.03 15.79 32.16
C CYS A 348 1.81 16.31 31.37
N ARG A 349 1.81 17.61 31.02
CA ARG A 349 0.75 18.24 30.22
C ARG A 349 0.60 17.61 28.84
N LEU A 350 1.72 17.35 28.14
CA LEU A 350 1.73 16.68 26.84
C LEU A 350 1.22 15.24 26.94
N THR A 351 1.63 14.52 27.99
CA THR A 351 1.16 13.15 28.24
C THR A 351 -0.34 13.11 28.48
N GLN A 352 -0.88 14.05 29.26
CA GLN A 352 -2.31 14.17 29.48
C GLN A 352 -3.07 14.48 28.18
N ALA A 353 -2.58 15.43 27.38
CA ALA A 353 -3.19 15.76 26.09
C ALA A 353 -3.19 14.57 25.11
N GLU A 354 -2.13 13.76 25.09
CA GLU A 354 -2.08 12.54 24.28
C GLU A 354 -3.05 11.47 24.78
N GLN A 355 -3.21 11.31 26.10
CA GLN A 355 -4.21 10.43 26.68
C GLN A 355 -5.64 10.86 26.33
N GLU A 356 -5.94 12.16 26.41
CA GLU A 356 -7.24 12.72 26.01
C GLU A 356 -7.49 12.54 24.51
N ARG A 357 -6.46 12.74 23.67
CA ARG A 357 -6.55 12.48 22.23
C ARG A 357 -6.84 11.01 21.92
N LYS A 358 -6.15 10.08 22.59
CA LYS A 358 -6.40 8.64 22.45
C LYS A 358 -7.79 8.26 22.94
N ALA A 359 -8.24 8.81 24.06
CA ALA A 359 -9.58 8.56 24.59
C ALA A 359 -10.68 9.06 23.63
N THR A 360 -10.53 10.27 23.09
CA THR A 360 -11.47 10.82 22.10
C THR A 360 -11.45 10.03 20.79
N GLN A 361 -10.28 9.62 20.30
CA GLN A 361 -10.16 8.77 19.12
C GLN A 361 -10.79 7.38 19.34
N ALA A 362 -10.57 6.77 20.50
CA ALA A 362 -11.19 5.50 20.86
C ALA A 362 -12.72 5.64 20.91
N ALA A 363 -13.24 6.67 21.57
CA ALA A 363 -14.67 6.95 21.63
C ALA A 363 -15.27 7.12 20.22
N ALA A 364 -14.64 7.91 19.35
CA ALA A 364 -15.07 8.11 17.96
C ALA A 364 -15.10 6.80 17.18
N SER A 365 -14.06 5.97 17.29
CA SER A 365 -14.05 4.67 16.61
C SER A 365 -15.19 3.75 17.08
N THR A 366 -15.51 3.75 18.38
CA THR A 366 -16.63 2.95 18.90
C THR A 366 -17.99 3.44 18.43
N THR A 367 -18.18 4.77 18.29
CA THR A 367 -19.41 5.33 17.72
C THR A 367 -19.55 4.96 16.26
N ASP A 368 -18.47 5.03 15.48
CA ASP A 368 -18.46 4.66 14.06
C ASP A 368 -18.81 3.18 13.86
N PHE A 369 -18.23 2.28 14.68
CA PHE A 369 -18.57 0.86 14.62
C PHE A 369 -20.03 0.60 15.00
N SER A 370 -20.56 1.33 15.99
CA SER A 370 -21.97 1.24 16.38
C SER A 370 -22.90 1.70 15.25
N GLU A 371 -22.56 2.79 14.55
CA GLU A 371 -23.32 3.29 13.41
C GLU A 371 -23.29 2.34 12.22
N ARG A 372 -22.11 1.85 11.83
CA ARG A 372 -21.96 0.82 10.79
C ARG A 372 -22.75 -0.45 11.11
N ARG A 373 -22.77 -0.86 12.38
CA ARG A 373 -23.58 -2.00 12.83
C ARG A 373 -25.08 -1.73 12.67
N LYS A 374 -25.56 -0.52 12.99
CA LYS A 374 -26.95 -0.12 12.77
C LYS A 374 -27.30 -0.12 11.28
N ASP A 375 -26.42 0.37 10.42
CA ASP A 375 -26.60 0.37 8.96
C ASP A 375 -26.70 -1.06 8.40
N LEU A 376 -25.80 -1.95 8.83
CA LEU A 376 -25.83 -3.35 8.43
C LEU A 376 -27.14 -4.03 8.86
N VAL A 377 -27.61 -3.77 10.09
CA VAL A 377 -28.89 -4.31 10.57
C VAL A 377 -30.05 -3.77 9.74
N ARG A 378 -30.05 -2.48 9.38
CA ARG A 378 -31.06 -1.89 8.49
C ARG A 378 -31.03 -2.55 7.11
N LEU A 379 -29.85 -2.74 6.53
CA LEU A 379 -29.70 -3.40 5.22
C LEU A 379 -30.18 -4.86 5.27
N LEU A 380 -29.82 -5.61 6.32
CA LEU A 380 -30.28 -6.98 6.51
C LEU A 380 -31.80 -7.07 6.68
N ALA A 381 -32.39 -6.11 7.39
CA ALA A 381 -33.85 -6.04 7.53
C ALA A 381 -34.52 -5.79 6.16
N GLU A 382 -33.97 -4.89 5.36
CA GLU A 382 -34.48 -4.61 4.02
C GLU A 382 -34.32 -5.81 3.08
N LEU A 383 -33.16 -6.47 3.08
CA LEU A 383 -32.94 -7.69 2.30
C LEU A 383 -33.88 -8.82 2.72
N ARG A 384 -34.15 -8.97 4.03
CA ARG A 384 -35.12 -9.96 4.53
C ARG A 384 -36.54 -9.62 4.08
N LYS A 385 -36.90 -8.33 4.02
CA LYS A 385 -38.19 -7.86 3.51
C LYS A 385 -38.31 -8.14 2.00
N GLN A 386 -37.28 -7.82 1.22
CA GLN A 386 -37.23 -8.11 -0.23
C GLN A 386 -37.30 -9.61 -0.51
N LYS A 387 -36.60 -10.44 0.28
CA LYS A 387 -36.69 -11.90 0.18
C LYS A 387 -38.12 -12.38 0.39
N LYS A 388 -38.79 -11.95 1.48
CA LYS A 388 -40.19 -12.31 1.74
C LYS A 388 -41.13 -11.85 0.62
N LEU A 389 -40.90 -10.66 0.07
CA LEU A 389 -41.69 -10.14 -1.05
C LEU A 389 -41.56 -11.04 -2.27
N ARG A 390 -40.33 -11.37 -2.69
CA ARG A 390 -40.07 -12.27 -3.82
C ARG A 390 -40.64 -13.67 -3.59
N GLU A 391 -40.49 -14.20 -2.37
CA GLU A 391 -41.10 -15.49 -2.00
C GLU A 391 -42.63 -15.45 -2.18
N SER A 392 -43.29 -14.37 -1.77
CA SER A 392 -44.74 -14.21 -1.96
C SER A 392 -45.14 -14.04 -3.43
N GLU A 393 -44.36 -13.32 -4.24
CA GLU A 393 -44.60 -13.15 -5.67
C GLU A 393 -44.42 -14.48 -6.42
N LEU A 394 -43.37 -15.23 -6.10
CA LEU A 394 -43.13 -16.56 -6.66
C LEU A 394 -44.23 -17.53 -6.27
N HIS A 395 -44.68 -17.50 -5.00
CA HIS A 395 -45.78 -18.33 -4.55
C HIS A 395 -47.08 -17.99 -5.29
N LYS A 396 -47.41 -16.69 -5.47
CA LYS A 396 -48.57 -16.27 -6.27
C LYS A 396 -48.49 -16.79 -7.71
N ARG A 397 -47.33 -16.63 -8.37
CA ARG A 397 -47.13 -17.14 -9.74
C ARG A 397 -47.26 -18.66 -9.83
N LEU A 398 -46.77 -19.39 -8.82
CA LEU A 398 -46.93 -20.84 -8.77
C LEU A 398 -48.42 -21.22 -8.69
N VAL A 399 -49.19 -20.55 -7.83
CA VAL A 399 -50.64 -20.77 -7.72
C VAL A 399 -51.34 -20.42 -9.05
N GLU A 400 -51.00 -19.28 -9.67
CA GLU A 400 -51.55 -18.90 -10.98
C GLU A 400 -51.22 -19.94 -12.06
N MET A 401 -50.00 -20.49 -12.08
CA MET A 401 -49.61 -21.56 -13.01
C MET A 401 -50.33 -22.87 -12.73
N GLU A 402 -50.58 -23.22 -11.47
CA GLU A 402 -51.35 -24.41 -11.10
C GLU A 402 -52.81 -24.27 -11.52
N GLU A 403 -53.43 -23.11 -11.32
CA GLU A 403 -54.77 -22.80 -11.82
C GLU A 403 -54.85 -22.82 -13.34
N GLN A 404 -53.86 -22.21 -14.02
CA GLN A 404 -53.74 -22.24 -15.48
C GLN A 404 -53.64 -23.68 -15.97
N LYS A 405 -52.77 -24.49 -15.36
CA LYS A 405 -52.61 -25.92 -15.68
C LYS A 405 -53.92 -26.70 -15.47
N ALA A 406 -54.69 -26.40 -14.42
CA ALA A 406 -55.98 -27.04 -14.19
C ALA A 406 -56.99 -26.67 -15.29
N ARG A 407 -57.04 -25.39 -15.70
CA ARG A 407 -57.86 -24.93 -16.84
C ARG A 407 -57.43 -25.60 -18.15
N ASP A 408 -56.13 -25.59 -18.45
CA ASP A 408 -55.57 -26.21 -19.64
C ASP A 408 -55.78 -27.73 -19.64
N GLN A 409 -55.81 -28.39 -18.47
CA GLN A 409 -56.12 -29.81 -18.35
C GLN A 409 -57.60 -30.10 -18.64
N SER A 410 -58.54 -29.27 -18.17
CA SER A 410 -59.95 -29.39 -18.58
C SER A 410 -60.12 -29.16 -20.08
N ASP A 411 -59.45 -28.15 -20.64
CA ASP A 411 -59.49 -27.85 -22.07
C ASP A 411 -58.85 -28.96 -22.90
N TYR A 412 -57.76 -29.56 -22.42
CA TYR A 412 -57.14 -30.72 -23.05
C TYR A 412 -58.12 -31.89 -23.16
N TRP A 413 -58.78 -32.28 -22.07
CA TRP A 413 -59.76 -33.37 -22.10
C TRP A 413 -60.96 -33.05 -22.98
N LEU A 414 -61.45 -31.80 -22.97
CA LEU A 414 -62.51 -31.34 -23.87
C LEU A 414 -62.08 -31.44 -25.34
N VAL A 415 -60.87 -31.00 -25.69
CA VAL A 415 -60.33 -31.10 -27.05
C VAL A 415 -60.12 -32.55 -27.45
N GLN A 416 -59.64 -33.42 -26.57
CA GLN A 416 -59.51 -34.85 -26.86
C GLN A 416 -60.86 -35.53 -27.00
N TYR A 417 -61.84 -35.19 -26.16
CA TYR A 417 -63.21 -35.70 -26.25
C TYR A 417 -63.88 -35.29 -27.56
N GLN A 418 -63.77 -34.00 -27.94
CA GLN A 418 -64.27 -33.52 -29.22
C GLN A 418 -63.59 -34.23 -30.40
N ARG A 419 -62.27 -34.42 -30.36
CA ARG A 419 -61.55 -35.21 -31.38
C ARG A 419 -61.99 -36.67 -31.42
N LEU A 420 -62.42 -37.25 -30.31
CA LEU A 420 -62.95 -38.62 -30.22
C LEU A 420 -64.36 -38.72 -30.83
N ILE A 421 -65.20 -37.71 -30.60
CA ILE A 421 -66.50 -37.56 -31.27
C ILE A 421 -66.32 -37.34 -32.77
N ASP A 422 -65.39 -36.47 -33.18
CA ASP A 422 -65.11 -36.17 -34.59
C ASP A 422 -64.47 -37.38 -35.31
N ARG A 423 -63.77 -38.24 -34.56
CA ARG A 423 -63.22 -39.53 -35.04
C ARG A 423 -64.17 -40.70 -34.87
N LYS A 424 -65.45 -40.47 -34.51
CA LYS A 424 -66.46 -41.54 -34.47
C LYS A 424 -66.40 -42.29 -35.81
N PRO A 425 -66.05 -43.60 -35.81
CA PRO A 425 -65.90 -44.34 -37.05
C PRO A 425 -67.25 -44.39 -37.79
N ALA A 426 -67.23 -44.14 -39.10
CA ALA A 426 -68.41 -44.10 -39.98
C ALA A 426 -69.25 -45.40 -39.93
N VAL A 427 -68.62 -46.51 -39.55
CA VAL A 427 -69.22 -47.84 -39.35
C VAL A 427 -70.36 -47.85 -38.33
N LEU A 428 -70.42 -46.87 -37.41
CA LEU A 428 -71.52 -46.71 -36.44
C LEU A 428 -72.66 -45.81 -36.94
N ASN A 429 -72.51 -45.16 -38.11
CA ASN A 429 -73.57 -44.37 -38.76
C ASN A 429 -74.16 -45.08 -39.98
N GLU A 430 -73.59 -46.21 -40.41
CA GLU A 430 -74.13 -47.05 -41.50
C GLU A 430 -75.11 -48.08 -40.93
N GLU A 431 -76.37 -47.67 -40.80
CA GLU A 431 -77.51 -48.55 -40.54
C GLU A 431 -77.84 -49.36 -41.81
N SER A 432 -77.02 -50.34 -42.21
CA SER A 432 -77.41 -51.48 -43.08
C SER A 432 -76.22 -52.34 -43.53
N PHE A 433 -75.90 -53.40 -42.78
CA PHE A 433 -75.00 -54.48 -43.24
C PHE A 433 -75.74 -55.63 -43.94
N LEU A 434 -77.04 -55.50 -44.18
CA LEU A 434 -77.82 -56.46 -44.95
C LEU A 434 -77.86 -56.07 -46.42
N SER A 435 -77.45 -56.99 -47.31
CA SER A 435 -77.59 -56.86 -48.77
C SER A 435 -79.03 -56.45 -49.15
N ASP A 436 -79.19 -55.49 -50.06
CA ASP A 436 -80.51 -54.98 -50.51
C ASP A 436 -81.47 -56.10 -50.94
N GLU A 437 -80.94 -57.22 -51.44
CA GLU A 437 -81.68 -58.44 -51.80
C GLU A 437 -82.44 -59.06 -50.63
N ILE A 438 -81.85 -59.10 -49.42
CA ILE A 438 -82.49 -59.68 -48.23
C ILE A 438 -83.59 -58.73 -47.73
N ARG A 439 -83.37 -57.42 -47.84
CA ARG A 439 -84.36 -56.39 -47.49
C ARG A 439 -85.58 -56.45 -48.43
N GLU A 440 -85.37 -56.57 -49.73
CA GLU A 440 -86.45 -56.66 -50.73
C GLU A 440 -87.32 -57.92 -50.54
N VAL A 441 -86.69 -59.07 -50.25
CA VAL A 441 -87.43 -60.32 -49.99
C VAL A 441 -88.21 -60.25 -48.68
N LEU A 442 -87.64 -59.66 -47.62
CA LEU A 442 -88.34 -59.49 -46.34
C LEU A 442 -89.51 -58.50 -46.43
N VAL A 443 -89.39 -57.43 -47.22
CA VAL A 443 -90.50 -56.50 -47.50
C VAL A 443 -91.61 -57.21 -48.30
N THR A 444 -91.25 -57.97 -49.33
CA THR A 444 -92.23 -58.74 -50.14
C THR A 444 -92.98 -59.79 -49.32
N ALA A 445 -92.31 -60.39 -48.33
CA ALA A 445 -92.91 -61.33 -47.39
C ALA A 445 -93.70 -60.66 -46.23
N GLY A 446 -93.72 -59.33 -46.14
CA GLY A 446 -94.35 -58.59 -45.05
C GLY A 446 -93.67 -58.77 -43.69
N ALA A 447 -92.36 -59.04 -43.68
CA ALA A 447 -91.56 -59.46 -42.53
C ALA A 447 -90.49 -58.43 -42.12
N GLU A 448 -90.77 -57.13 -42.29
CA GLU A 448 -89.85 -56.02 -41.99
C GLU A 448 -89.41 -55.97 -40.53
N ASN A 449 -90.29 -56.38 -39.60
CA ASN A 449 -90.01 -56.35 -38.16
C ASN A 449 -88.89 -57.32 -37.72
N TYR A 450 -88.51 -58.26 -38.59
CA TYR A 450 -87.46 -59.23 -38.29
C TYR A 450 -86.10 -58.81 -38.83
N LEU A 451 -86.00 -57.70 -39.57
CA LEU A 451 -84.77 -57.18 -40.17
C LEU A 451 -83.59 -57.06 -39.19
N PRO A 452 -83.76 -56.56 -37.95
CA PRO A 452 -82.66 -56.47 -36.98
C PRO A 452 -82.09 -57.83 -36.57
N ASN A 453 -82.91 -58.88 -36.59
CA ASN A 453 -82.48 -60.23 -36.22
C ASN A 453 -81.63 -60.86 -37.33
N PHE A 454 -82.00 -60.63 -38.60
CA PHE A 454 -81.17 -61.04 -39.74
C PHE A 454 -79.83 -60.27 -39.76
N GLU A 455 -79.84 -59.00 -39.35
CA GLU A 455 -78.64 -58.15 -39.26
C GLU A 455 -77.69 -58.59 -38.14
N TYR A 456 -78.25 -58.94 -36.98
CA TYR A 456 -77.49 -59.49 -35.85
C TYR A 456 -76.78 -60.79 -36.21
N HIS A 457 -77.44 -61.66 -36.99
CA HIS A 457 -76.90 -62.96 -37.39
C HIS A 457 -76.00 -62.92 -38.64
N ARG A 458 -75.81 -61.75 -39.28
CA ARG A 458 -74.91 -61.53 -40.44
C ARG A 458 -75.05 -62.60 -41.52
N ILE A 459 -76.30 -62.89 -41.91
CA ILE A 459 -76.59 -63.91 -42.90
C ILE A 459 -76.18 -63.41 -44.29
N THR A 460 -75.35 -64.18 -44.98
CA THR A 460 -74.95 -63.87 -46.36
C THR A 460 -76.06 -64.23 -47.34
N PRO A 461 -76.18 -63.57 -48.51
CA PRO A 461 -77.21 -63.86 -49.50
C PRO A 461 -77.24 -65.33 -49.95
N ASP A 462 -76.07 -65.98 -50.00
CA ASP A 462 -75.95 -67.41 -50.30
C ASP A 462 -76.60 -68.29 -49.21
N GLN A 463 -76.41 -67.93 -47.93
CA GLN A 463 -77.04 -68.63 -46.81
C GLN A 463 -78.54 -68.36 -46.75
N PHE A 464 -78.98 -67.18 -47.20
CA PHE A 464 -80.39 -66.83 -47.28
C PHE A 464 -81.16 -67.68 -48.31
N SER A 465 -80.52 -68.05 -49.42
CA SER A 465 -81.11 -68.91 -50.46
C SER A 465 -81.31 -70.38 -50.04
N ALA A 466 -80.60 -70.84 -49.01
CA ALA A 466 -80.60 -72.22 -48.52
C ALA A 466 -81.30 -72.40 -47.15
N LEU A 467 -82.00 -71.37 -46.66
CA LEU A 467 -82.66 -71.38 -45.35
C LEU A 467 -83.76 -72.44 -45.27
N THR A 468 -83.71 -73.26 -44.20
CA THR A 468 -84.80 -74.18 -43.84
C THR A 468 -85.72 -73.57 -42.77
N ASP A 469 -86.91 -74.14 -42.56
CA ASP A 469 -87.87 -73.67 -41.53
C ASP A 469 -87.24 -73.65 -40.13
N GLU A 470 -86.34 -74.60 -39.84
CA GLU A 470 -85.62 -74.69 -38.56
C GLU A 470 -84.57 -73.58 -38.37
N ASP A 471 -83.95 -73.13 -39.45
CA ASP A 471 -82.97 -72.04 -39.38
C ASP A 471 -83.65 -70.69 -39.19
N LEU A 472 -84.85 -70.48 -39.75
CA LEU A 472 -85.69 -69.30 -39.48
C LEU A 472 -86.14 -69.22 -38.01
N ILE A 473 -86.39 -70.36 -37.36
CA ILE A 473 -86.66 -70.40 -35.92
C ILE A 473 -85.42 -69.97 -35.14
N ARG A 474 -84.23 -70.41 -35.54
CA ARG A 474 -82.95 -70.06 -34.89
C ARG A 474 -82.62 -68.56 -34.97
N ILE A 475 -83.04 -67.91 -36.06
CA ILE A 475 -82.88 -66.46 -36.28
C ILE A 475 -83.92 -65.65 -35.48
N GLY A 476 -84.94 -66.31 -34.90
CA GLY A 476 -85.94 -65.66 -34.05
C GLY A 476 -87.27 -65.37 -34.75
N VAL A 477 -87.56 -66.00 -35.89
CA VAL A 477 -88.87 -65.91 -36.57
C VAL A 477 -89.82 -66.99 -36.04
N SER A 478 -90.53 -66.70 -34.95
CA SER A 478 -91.38 -67.68 -34.26
C SER A 478 -92.75 -67.92 -34.91
N ALA A 479 -93.24 -67.01 -35.76
CA ALA A 479 -94.55 -67.11 -36.40
C ALA A 479 -94.54 -68.04 -37.63
N VAL A 480 -95.33 -69.14 -37.58
CA VAL A 480 -95.43 -70.15 -38.65
C VAL A 480 -95.89 -69.55 -40.00
N GLY A 481 -96.77 -68.55 -39.97
CA GLY A 481 -97.25 -67.88 -41.18
C GLY A 481 -96.17 -67.06 -41.87
N VAL A 482 -95.37 -66.32 -41.09
CA VAL A 482 -94.29 -65.48 -41.62
C VAL A 482 -93.14 -66.32 -42.17
N ARG A 483 -92.80 -67.45 -41.52
CA ARG A 483 -91.78 -68.37 -42.05
C ARG A 483 -92.16 -68.96 -43.41
N LYS A 484 -93.43 -69.34 -43.59
CA LYS A 484 -93.93 -69.82 -44.90
C LYS A 484 -93.87 -68.73 -45.97
N SER A 485 -94.29 -67.51 -45.64
CA SER A 485 -94.22 -66.37 -46.57
C SER A 485 -92.78 -66.02 -46.96
N ILE A 486 -91.83 -66.09 -46.03
CA ILE A 486 -90.40 -65.86 -46.31
C ILE A 486 -89.85 -66.96 -47.24
N LEU A 487 -90.14 -68.23 -46.96
CA LEU A 487 -89.68 -69.34 -47.80
C LEU A 487 -90.30 -69.30 -49.21
N GLU A 488 -91.59 -68.92 -49.33
CA GLU A 488 -92.24 -68.70 -50.63
C GLU A 488 -91.62 -67.53 -51.41
N ALA A 489 -91.28 -66.44 -50.73
CA ALA A 489 -90.64 -65.28 -51.35
C ALA A 489 -89.19 -65.57 -51.80
N ILE A 490 -88.44 -66.38 -51.05
CA ILE A 490 -87.10 -66.86 -51.43
C ILE A 490 -87.16 -67.72 -52.71
N VAL A 491 -88.13 -68.64 -52.79
CA VAL A 491 -88.33 -69.49 -53.99
C VAL A 491 -88.79 -68.67 -55.21
N ALA A 492 -89.56 -67.60 -55.00
CA ALA A 492 -89.97 -66.69 -56.06
C ALA A 492 -88.78 -65.90 -56.64
N HIS A 493 -87.89 -65.37 -55.78
CA HIS A 493 -86.68 -64.68 -56.22
C HIS A 493 -85.64 -65.62 -56.88
N GLY A 494 -85.51 -66.86 -56.41
CA GLY A 494 -84.60 -67.86 -57.00
C GLY A 494 -84.95 -68.32 -58.42
N LYS A 495 -86.17 -68.07 -58.91
CA LYS A 495 -86.56 -68.30 -60.32
C LYS A 495 -86.15 -67.16 -61.25
N ILE A 496 -85.99 -65.94 -60.72
CA ILE A 496 -85.70 -64.74 -61.51
C ILE A 496 -84.20 -64.65 -61.86
N GLN A 497 -83.33 -65.28 -61.06
CA GLN A 497 -81.87 -65.18 -61.20
C GLN A 497 -81.25 -66.17 -62.22
N LYS A 498 -82.01 -67.14 -62.75
CA LYS A 498 -81.50 -68.18 -63.69
C LYS A 498 -81.57 -67.82 -65.18
N ASP A 499 -82.17 -66.69 -65.55
CA ASP A 499 -82.37 -66.26 -66.95
C ASP A 499 -81.38 -65.19 -67.44
N TRP A 500 -80.41 -64.73 -66.63
CA TRP A 500 -79.51 -63.62 -67.00
C TRP A 500 -78.02 -64.01 -67.18
N MET A 501 -77.67 -65.30 -67.31
CA MET A 501 -76.28 -65.69 -67.62
C MET A 501 -75.93 -65.45 -69.10
N VAL A 502 -75.35 -64.28 -69.41
CA VAL A 502 -74.47 -64.04 -70.58
C VAL A 502 -73.35 -63.07 -70.20
N GLU A 503 -72.12 -63.58 -70.09
CA GLU A 503 -70.84 -62.82 -70.21
C GLU A 503 -70.59 -62.46 -71.69
N PRO A 504 -69.88 -61.36 -72.09
CA PRO A 504 -68.41 -61.27 -71.90
C PRO A 504 -67.71 -59.87 -71.95
N SER A 505 -66.38 -59.91 -71.71
CA SER A 505 -65.28 -59.08 -72.27
C SER A 505 -64.71 -57.87 -71.49
N ALA A 506 -63.64 -58.13 -70.69
CA ALA A 506 -62.21 -57.77 -70.92
C ALA A 506 -61.77 -56.34 -71.37
N PRO A 507 -60.48 -55.90 -71.22
CA PRO A 507 -59.40 -56.24 -70.27
C PRO A 507 -58.46 -55.06 -69.84
N SER A 508 -57.39 -55.37 -69.07
CA SER A 508 -56.02 -54.76 -69.06
C SER A 508 -55.86 -53.34 -68.46
N LYS A 509 -54.79 -52.89 -67.79
CA LYS A 509 -53.38 -53.23 -67.47
C LYS A 509 -52.98 -52.15 -66.41
N SER A 510 -51.95 -52.16 -65.57
CA SER A 510 -50.49 -52.32 -65.71
C SER A 510 -49.95 -51.88 -64.33
N SER A 511 -49.18 -52.66 -63.57
CA SER A 511 -47.72 -52.89 -63.66
C SER A 511 -46.82 -51.76 -63.15
N VAL A 512 -45.78 -52.18 -62.41
CA VAL A 512 -44.45 -51.54 -62.15
C VAL A 512 -44.41 -50.68 -60.86
N ILE A 513 -43.83 -51.16 -59.74
CA ILE A 513 -42.40 -51.21 -59.30
C ILE A 513 -41.83 -49.76 -59.16
N VAL A 514 -41.31 -49.29 -58.01
CA VAL A 514 -39.90 -49.36 -57.52
C VAL A 514 -39.88 -48.69 -56.12
N GLU A 515 -39.47 -49.40 -55.06
CA GLU A 515 -38.28 -49.21 -54.19
C GLU A 515 -37.91 -47.77 -53.75
N LYS A 516 -37.80 -47.54 -52.43
CA LYS A 516 -36.63 -47.08 -51.62
C LYS A 516 -35.84 -45.91 -52.24
N GLU A 517 -35.48 -44.84 -51.53
CA GLU A 517 -34.73 -44.79 -50.27
C GLU A 517 -34.68 -43.33 -49.76
N SER A 518 -34.05 -43.16 -48.60
CA SER A 518 -33.80 -41.92 -47.83
C SER A 518 -33.01 -40.84 -48.58
N ASP A 519 -33.14 -39.57 -48.16
CA ASP A 519 -32.07 -38.78 -47.55
C ASP A 519 -32.34 -37.26 -47.53
N GLU A 520 -32.05 -36.67 -46.36
CA GLU A 520 -31.27 -35.46 -46.12
C GLU A 520 -31.59 -34.07 -46.78
N ILE A 521 -31.70 -33.09 -45.87
CA ILE A 521 -30.93 -31.82 -45.81
C ILE A 521 -31.56 -30.48 -46.30
N LYS A 522 -31.54 -29.53 -45.33
CA LYS A 522 -31.41 -28.05 -45.37
C LYS A 522 -32.60 -27.13 -45.67
N GLY A 523 -32.72 -26.13 -44.79
CA GLY A 523 -33.36 -24.84 -45.05
C GLY A 523 -33.51 -23.98 -43.79
N GLU A 524 -32.47 -23.19 -43.46
CA GLU A 524 -32.52 -22.03 -42.54
C GLU A 524 -33.26 -20.83 -43.18
N ILE A 525 -33.49 -19.79 -42.34
CA ILE A 525 -33.76 -18.34 -42.57
C ILE A 525 -35.09 -17.95 -41.87
N ILE A 526 -35.11 -17.29 -40.70
CA ILE A 526 -34.71 -15.91 -40.28
C ILE A 526 -35.72 -14.81 -40.68
N ASN A 527 -36.02 -13.95 -39.68
CA ASN A 527 -36.61 -12.59 -39.70
C ASN A 527 -38.14 -12.48 -39.90
N GLU A 528 -38.86 -11.54 -39.26
CA GLU A 528 -38.50 -10.26 -38.65
C GLU A 528 -39.66 -9.79 -37.74
N SER A 529 -39.34 -9.03 -36.68
CA SER A 529 -40.29 -8.21 -35.92
C SER A 529 -39.88 -6.74 -36.05
N SER A 530 -40.81 -5.87 -36.41
CA SER A 530 -40.62 -4.42 -36.57
C SER A 530 -41.60 -3.60 -35.72
N SER A 531 -41.05 -2.53 -35.14
CA SER A 531 -41.60 -1.50 -34.22
C SER A 531 -42.78 -0.66 -34.74
N PRO A 532 -43.21 0.34 -33.95
CA PRO A 532 -43.12 1.72 -34.45
C PRO A 532 -42.42 2.73 -33.50
N GLU A 533 -41.79 3.73 -34.14
CA GLU A 533 -41.11 4.95 -33.65
C GLU A 533 -42.13 6.00 -33.13
N ALA A 534 -41.87 7.14 -32.47
CA ALA A 534 -40.75 8.07 -32.22
C ALA A 534 -41.13 8.94 -30.98
N GLY A 535 -40.32 9.77 -30.32
CA GLY A 535 -38.93 10.15 -30.42
C GLY A 535 -38.56 11.04 -29.22
N THR A 536 -37.29 11.00 -28.81
CA THR A 536 -36.52 12.06 -28.14
C THR A 536 -35.14 11.47 -27.85
N LYS A 537 -34.09 12.11 -28.38
CA LYS A 537 -32.69 11.73 -28.14
C LYS A 537 -32.33 11.96 -26.67
N PRO A 538 -31.69 11.01 -25.98
CA PRO A 538 -30.87 11.35 -24.82
C PRO A 538 -29.44 11.63 -25.26
N SER A 539 -28.94 12.78 -24.81
CA SER A 539 -27.56 13.23 -24.88
C SER A 539 -26.61 12.17 -24.30
N ALA A 540 -25.49 11.93 -24.97
CA ALA A 540 -24.39 11.14 -24.43
C ALA A 540 -23.94 11.72 -23.07
N PRO A 541 -23.66 10.89 -22.05
CA PRO A 541 -22.90 11.34 -20.90
C PRO A 541 -21.41 11.49 -21.27
N PRO A 542 -20.67 12.38 -20.59
CA PRO A 542 -19.25 12.58 -20.85
C PRO A 542 -18.44 11.30 -20.56
N ALA A 543 -17.29 11.18 -21.24
CA ALA A 543 -16.37 10.06 -21.25
C ALA A 543 -15.59 9.82 -19.94
N ASP A 544 -16.13 10.23 -18.79
CA ASP A 544 -15.51 10.10 -17.48
C ASP A 544 -16.43 9.32 -16.53
N ILE A 545 -16.52 8.01 -16.74
CA ILE A 545 -16.89 7.07 -15.65
C ILE A 545 -15.74 6.08 -15.54
N VAL A 546 -14.70 6.48 -14.82
CA VAL A 546 -13.71 5.55 -14.28
C VAL A 546 -14.41 4.78 -13.17
N ALA A 547 -14.83 3.56 -13.44
CA ALA A 547 -15.24 2.65 -12.39
C ALA A 547 -14.02 2.30 -11.53
N HIS A 548 -13.84 3.01 -10.41
CA HIS A 548 -12.80 2.72 -9.43
C HIS A 548 -13.07 1.36 -8.77
N PHE A 549 -12.46 0.30 -9.30
CA PHE A 549 -12.35 -1.00 -8.62
C PHE A 549 -11.14 -0.97 -7.68
N GLU A 550 -11.34 -0.55 -6.43
CA GLU A 550 -10.32 -0.63 -5.36
C GLU A 550 -10.19 -2.05 -4.78
N ALA A 551 -10.32 -3.09 -5.61
CA ALA A 551 -10.16 -4.47 -5.18
C ALA A 551 -8.68 -4.87 -5.28
N GLU A 552 -8.06 -5.20 -4.15
CA GLU A 552 -6.72 -5.78 -4.10
C GLU A 552 -6.71 -7.20 -4.68
N CYS A 553 -5.63 -7.57 -5.37
CA CYS A 553 -5.45 -8.89 -5.94
C CYS A 553 -5.51 -9.95 -4.83
N CYS A 554 -6.41 -10.92 -4.98
CA CYS A 554 -6.61 -11.97 -3.98
C CYS A 554 -5.40 -12.91 -3.77
N ILE A 555 -4.37 -12.80 -4.61
CA ILE A 555 -3.17 -13.65 -4.57
C ILE A 555 -2.00 -12.91 -3.93
N CYS A 556 -1.70 -11.68 -4.36
CA CYS A 556 -0.55 -10.94 -3.84
C CYS A 556 -0.90 -9.88 -2.80
N GLN A 557 -2.18 -9.48 -2.68
CA GLN A 557 -2.70 -8.44 -1.78
C GLN A 557 -1.97 -7.09 -1.88
N ASN A 558 -1.11 -6.91 -2.91
CA ASN A 558 -0.19 -5.79 -3.02
C ASN A 558 -0.41 -4.97 -4.30
N ALA A 559 -1.30 -5.43 -5.19
CA ALA A 559 -1.60 -4.79 -6.47
C ALA A 559 -3.10 -4.86 -6.75
N GLN A 560 -3.66 -3.84 -7.40
CA GLN A 560 -5.08 -3.79 -7.76
C GLN A 560 -5.42 -4.83 -8.84
N CYS A 561 -6.66 -5.32 -8.82
CA CYS A 561 -7.17 -6.24 -9.82
C CYS A 561 -7.41 -5.50 -11.14
N SER A 562 -6.73 -5.92 -12.21
CA SER A 562 -6.82 -5.28 -13.53
C SER A 562 -7.08 -6.26 -14.67
N ILE A 563 -7.38 -7.52 -14.36
CA ILE A 563 -7.63 -8.58 -15.34
C ILE A 563 -9.03 -9.16 -15.12
N ILE A 564 -9.82 -9.17 -16.19
CA ILE A 564 -11.07 -9.92 -16.30
C ILE A 564 -10.76 -11.33 -16.80
N PHE A 565 -11.24 -12.35 -16.10
CA PHE A 565 -11.21 -13.73 -16.56
C PHE A 565 -12.49 -14.09 -17.31
N LEU A 566 -12.37 -14.59 -18.54
CA LEU A 566 -13.49 -15.14 -19.31
C LEU A 566 -13.48 -16.68 -19.28
N PRO A 567 -14.65 -17.33 -19.22
CA PRO A 567 -16.01 -16.75 -19.37
C PRO A 567 -16.62 -16.18 -18.08
N CYS A 568 -15.95 -16.27 -16.92
CA CYS A 568 -16.58 -15.98 -15.63
C CYS A 568 -16.73 -14.49 -15.26
N GLY A 569 -16.14 -13.57 -16.01
CA GLY A 569 -16.24 -12.11 -15.81
C GLY A 569 -15.56 -11.55 -14.56
N HIS A 570 -14.88 -12.36 -13.76
CA HIS A 570 -14.36 -11.92 -12.45
C HIS A 570 -13.05 -11.14 -12.57
N VAL A 571 -12.98 -10.02 -11.85
CA VAL A 571 -11.80 -9.15 -11.73
C VAL A 571 -11.17 -9.33 -10.35
N CYS A 572 -10.24 -10.28 -10.23
CA CYS A 572 -9.69 -10.71 -8.93
C CYS A 572 -8.16 -10.81 -8.89
N CYS A 573 -7.50 -10.66 -10.03
CA CYS A 573 -6.05 -10.79 -10.14
C CYS A 573 -5.42 -9.56 -10.80
N CYS A 574 -4.21 -9.21 -10.36
CA CYS A 574 -3.35 -8.29 -11.10
C CYS A 574 -2.73 -9.00 -12.31
N VAL A 575 -2.17 -8.22 -13.24
CA VAL A 575 -1.56 -8.73 -14.50
C VAL A 575 -0.55 -9.84 -14.22
N THR A 576 0.32 -9.68 -13.22
CA THR A 576 1.40 -10.63 -12.91
C THR A 576 0.89 -11.93 -12.27
N CYS A 577 -0.07 -11.84 -11.36
CA CYS A 577 -0.66 -13.02 -10.72
C CYS A 577 -1.59 -13.79 -11.69
N SER A 578 -2.26 -13.10 -12.61
CA SER A 578 -3.16 -13.72 -13.60
C SER A 578 -2.46 -14.72 -14.55
N ALA A 579 -1.16 -14.52 -14.80
CA ALA A 579 -0.35 -15.36 -15.68
C ALA A 579 -0.03 -16.73 -15.06
N LYS A 580 -0.05 -16.84 -13.73
CA LYS A 580 0.28 -18.07 -12.99
C LYS A 580 -0.93 -18.94 -12.67
N VAL A 581 -2.13 -18.48 -13.05
CA VAL A 581 -3.40 -19.04 -12.60
C VAL A 581 -4.17 -19.59 -13.80
N SER A 582 -4.48 -20.88 -13.76
CA SER A 582 -5.26 -21.58 -14.80
C SER A 582 -6.78 -21.57 -14.52
N GLN A 583 -7.18 -21.38 -13.27
CA GLN A 583 -8.58 -21.35 -12.82
C GLN A 583 -8.87 -20.10 -12.00
N CYS A 584 -10.01 -19.46 -12.21
CA CYS A 584 -10.40 -18.27 -11.46
C CYS A 584 -10.38 -18.54 -9.93
N PRO A 585 -9.66 -17.75 -9.12
CA PRO A 585 -9.60 -17.96 -7.67
C PRO A 585 -10.95 -17.83 -6.95
N LEU A 586 -11.90 -17.09 -7.54
CA LEU A 586 -13.23 -16.87 -6.95
C LEU A 586 -14.21 -17.99 -7.30
N CYS A 587 -14.31 -18.36 -8.58
CA CYS A 587 -15.34 -19.30 -9.05
C CYS A 587 -14.78 -20.64 -9.57
N ARG A 588 -13.46 -20.84 -9.54
CA ARG A 588 -12.71 -22.05 -9.97
C ARG A 588 -12.95 -22.48 -11.42
N VAL A 589 -13.62 -21.65 -12.23
CA VAL A 589 -13.80 -21.88 -13.66
C VAL A 589 -12.46 -21.71 -14.39
N ILE A 590 -12.20 -22.58 -15.37
CA ILE A 590 -10.98 -22.53 -16.20
C ILE A 590 -10.95 -21.22 -16.99
N VAL A 591 -9.82 -20.51 -16.92
CA VAL A 591 -9.64 -19.23 -17.61
C VAL A 591 -9.30 -19.48 -19.07
N GLN A 592 -10.23 -19.16 -19.97
CA GLN A 592 -10.04 -19.29 -21.42
C GLN A 592 -9.38 -18.04 -22.03
N GLN A 593 -9.82 -16.86 -21.59
CA GLN A 593 -9.29 -15.58 -22.08
C GLN A 593 -9.12 -14.59 -20.93
N ARG A 594 -8.07 -13.77 -21.03
CA ARG A 594 -7.70 -12.75 -20.04
C ARG A 594 -7.78 -11.39 -20.73
N VAL A 595 -8.61 -10.49 -20.22
CA VAL A 595 -8.76 -9.13 -20.76
C VAL A 595 -8.24 -8.14 -19.73
N GLN A 596 -7.30 -7.29 -20.12
CA GLN A 596 -6.77 -6.25 -19.25
C GLN A 596 -7.65 -5.01 -19.32
N LEU A 597 -8.07 -4.52 -18.16
CA LEU A 597 -8.69 -3.21 -18.01
C LEU A 597 -7.58 -2.16 -18.13
N SER A 598 -7.68 -1.30 -19.15
CA SER A 598 -6.76 -0.19 -19.42
C SER A 598 -7.07 1.01 -18.56
#